data_AF-A0A958IUL6-F1
#
_entry.id   AF-A0A958IUL6-F1
#
_cell.length_a   1.000
_cell.length_b   1.000
_cell.length_c   1.000
_cell.angle_alpha   90.00
_cell.angle_beta   90.00
_cell.angle_gamma   90.00
#
_symmetry.space_group_name_H-M   'P 1'
#
loop_
_entity.id
_entity.type
_entity.pdbx_description
1 polymer ?
#
loop_
_entity_poly.entity_id
_entity_poly.type
_entity_poly.pdbx_seq_one_letter_code
_entity_poly.pdbx_strand_id
1 'polypeptide(L)' 'VLKTLSGVTHQVITAFCLRSRKQEIIDHEITDVTFYPLTAREIDAYLATGEPYDKAGGYGIQGWGGIFIE' A
#
# COMPACT_ATOMS: atom_id res chain seq x y z
N VAL A 1 -6.68 0.15 -10.03
CA VAL A 1 -5.93 0.71 -8.89
C VAL A 1 -4.46 0.88 -9.22
N LEU A 2 -3.69 -0.15 -9.58
CA LEU A 2 -2.25 0.02 -9.89
C LEU A 2 -1.94 1.10 -10.96
N LYS A 3 -2.75 1.18 -12.02
CA LYS A 3 -2.62 2.25 -13.04
C LYS A 3 -2.81 3.67 -12.49
N THR A 4 -3.59 3.84 -11.41
CA THR A 4 -3.84 5.16 -10.80
C THR A 4 -2.76 5.53 -9.78
N LEU A 5 -2.04 4.54 -9.23
CA LEU A 5 -0.93 4.74 -8.29
C LEU A 5 0.42 4.89 -9.00
N SER A 6 0.54 4.35 -10.22
CA SER A 6 1.74 4.45 -11.05
C SER A 6 2.24 5.89 -11.22
N GLY A 7 3.48 6.16 -10.82
CA GLY A 7 4.11 7.48 -10.96
C GLY A 7 3.57 8.56 -10.01
N VAL A 8 2.85 8.16 -8.96
CA VAL A 8 2.19 9.07 -8.01
C VAL A 8 2.64 8.76 -6.59
N THR A 9 2.70 9.80 -5.75
CA THR A 9 2.80 9.65 -4.30
C THR A 9 1.41 9.51 -3.70
N HIS A 10 1.16 8.44 -2.94
CA HIS A 10 -0.09 8.20 -2.21
C HIS A 10 0.18 7.91 -0.74
N GLN A 11 -0.86 7.98 0.08
CA GLN A 11 -0.75 7.83 1.53
C GLN A 11 -1.20 6.45 2.00
N VAL A 12 -0.37 5.81 2.80
CA VAL A 12 -0.72 4.64 3.59
C VAL A 12 -0.92 5.10 5.04
N ILE A 13 -2.12 4.89 5.56
CA ILE A 13 -2.49 5.34 6.91
C ILE A 13 -2.68 4.11 7.79
N THR A 14 -1.90 4.00 8.85
CA THR A 14 -2.01 2.93 9.84
C THR A 14 -2.53 3.50 11.15
N ALA A 15 -3.76 3.15 11.52
CA ALA A 15 -4.37 3.60 12.76
C ALA A 15 -4.35 2.50 13.84
N PHE A 16 -4.28 2.90 15.11
CA PHE A 16 -4.40 1.99 16.25
C PHE A 16 -5.26 2.59 17.36
N CYS A 17 -5.80 1.70 18.20
CA CYS A 17 -6.58 2.08 19.38
C CYS A 17 -6.11 1.26 20.58
N LEU A 18 -5.75 1.95 21.67
CA LEU A 18 -5.43 1.38 22.97
C LEU A 18 -6.53 1.77 23.94
N ARG A 19 -7.31 0.78 24.38
CA ARG A 19 -8.45 1.00 25.27
C ARG A 19 -8.31 0.22 26.57
N SER A 20 -8.60 0.90 27.68
CA SER A 20 -8.80 0.29 29.00
C SER A 20 -10.12 0.80 29.61
N ARG A 21 -10.45 0.36 30.83
CA ARG A 21 -11.62 0.87 31.55
C ARG A 21 -11.52 2.36 31.93
N LYS A 22 -10.32 2.93 31.95
CA LYS A 22 -10.05 4.29 32.46
C LYS A 22 -9.67 5.29 31.37
N GLN A 23 -9.19 4.81 30.23
CA GLN A 23 -8.66 5.64 29.16
C GLN A 23 -8.83 4.97 27.81
N GLU A 24 -8.91 5.80 26.78
CA GLU A 24 -8.89 5.43 25.39
C GLU A 24 -7.89 6.34 24.68
N ILE A 25 -7.00 5.74 23.90
CA ILE A 25 -6.04 6.43 23.05
C ILE A 25 -6.29 5.93 21.63
N ILE A 26 -6.59 6.85 20.73
CA ILE A 26 -6.74 6.59 19.30
C ILE A 26 -5.70 7.45 18.62
N ASP A 27 -4.86 6.82 17.81
CA ASP A 27 -3.84 7.53 17.06
C ASP A 27 -3.57 6.84 15.72
N HIS A 28 -2.80 7.49 14.86
CA HIS A 28 -2.46 6.98 13.54
C HIS A 28 -1.13 7.53 13.05
N GLU A 29 -0.50 6.77 12.16
CA GLU A 29 0.68 7.20 11.41
C GLU A 29 0.33 7.29 9.92
N ILE A 30 0.79 8.35 9.26
CA ILE A 30 0.65 8.54 7.81
C ILE A 30 2.04 8.38 7.19
N THR A 31 2.12 7.56 6.15
CA THR A 31 3.35 7.40 5.36
C THR A 31 3.07 7.71 3.90
N ASP A 32 3.83 8.64 3.33
CA ASP A 32 3.82 8.92 1.90
C ASP A 32 4.66 7.85 1.17
N VAL A 33 4.08 7.24 0.14
CA VAL A 33 4.69 6.19 -0.68
C VAL A 33 4.64 6.62 -2.13
N THR A 34 5.81 6.69 -2.77
CA THR A 34 5.92 7.05 -4.19
C THR A 34 6.16 5.79 -5.01
N PHE A 35 5.34 5.60 -6.04
CA PHE A 35 5.58 4.58 -7.07
C PHE A 35 6.35 5.17 -8.23
N TYR A 36 7.29 4.40 -8.79
CA TYR A 36 7.81 4.73 -10.12
C TYR A 36 6.72 4.52 -11.20
N PRO A 37 6.83 5.14 -12.39
CA PRO A 37 5.87 4.94 -13.48
C PRO A 37 5.87 3.48 -13.97
N LEU A 38 4.78 2.75 -13.72
CA LEU A 38 4.61 1.35 -14.08
C LEU A 38 4.19 1.19 -15.54
N THR A 39 4.79 0.22 -16.22
CA THR A 39 4.33 -0.25 -17.53
C THR A 39 3.15 -1.21 -17.39
N ALA A 40 2.35 -1.34 -18.46
CA ALA A 40 1.27 -2.33 -18.49
C ALA A 40 1.78 -3.77 -18.25
N ARG A 41 2.97 -4.10 -18.78
CA ARG A 41 3.58 -5.42 -18.62
C ARG A 41 3.95 -5.72 -17.17
N GLU A 42 4.47 -4.76 -16.42
CA GLU A 42 4.78 -4.93 -14.99
C GLU A 42 3.51 -5.13 -14.17
N ILE A 43 2.46 -4.37 -14.48
CA ILE A 43 1.15 -4.54 -13.85
C ILE A 43 0.62 -5.95 -14.13
N ASP A 44 0.60 -6.41 -15.38
CA ASP A 44 0.10 -7.73 -15.74
C ASP A 44 0.92 -8.85 -15.10
N ALA A 45 2.25 -8.71 -15.07
CA ALA A 45 3.14 -9.66 -14.41
C ALA A 45 2.87 -9.74 -12.90
N TYR A 46 2.63 -8.62 -12.24
CA TYR A 46 2.32 -8.60 -10.82
C TYR A 46 0.94 -9.18 -10.51
N LEU A 47 -0.07 -8.90 -11.34
CA LEU A 47 -1.39 -9.53 -11.23
C LEU A 47 -1.29 -11.06 -11.30
N ALA A 48 -0.45 -11.59 -12.18
CA ALA A 48 -0.24 -13.03 -12.32
C ALA A 48 0.37 -13.71 -11.07
N THR A 49 1.00 -12.96 -10.16
CA THR A 49 1.56 -13.51 -8.91
C THR A 49 0.49 -13.92 -7.90
N GLY A 50 -0.73 -13.39 -8.02
CA GLY A 50 -1.78 -13.56 -7.01
C GLY A 50 -1.65 -12.65 -5.78
N GLU A 51 -0.46 -12.04 -5.55
CA GLU A 51 -0.20 -11.14 -4.44
C GLU A 51 -1.15 -9.93 -4.32
N PRO A 52 -1.64 -9.28 -5.40
CA PRO A 52 -2.43 -8.07 -5.24
C PRO A 52 -3.85 -8.30 -4.70
N TYR A 53 -4.35 -9.53 -4.71
CA TYR A 53 -5.79 -9.80 -4.51
C TYR A 53 -6.24 -9.78 -3.05
N ASP A 54 -5.33 -9.84 -2.08
CA ASP A 54 -5.62 -9.76 -0.64
C ASP A 54 -5.20 -8.43 0.01
N LYS A 55 -4.78 -7.44 -0.79
CA LYS A 55 -4.19 -6.18 -0.30
C LYS A 55 -4.99 -4.96 -0.70
N ALA A 56 -5.26 -4.09 0.27
CA ALA A 56 -5.79 -2.76 -0.01
C ALA A 56 -4.81 -1.99 -0.92
N GLY A 57 -5.34 -1.26 -1.90
CA GLY A 57 -4.50 -0.61 -2.93
C GLY A 57 -3.96 -1.58 -4.00
N GLY A 58 -4.14 -2.89 -3.82
CA GLY A 58 -3.71 -3.91 -4.77
C GLY A 58 -2.20 -4.04 -4.87
N TYR A 59 -1.45 -3.72 -3.82
CA TYR A 59 -0.01 -4.00 -3.72
C TYR A 59 0.43 -4.24 -2.27
N GLY A 60 1.57 -4.91 -2.09
CA GLY A 60 2.23 -5.06 -0.79
C GLY A 60 3.69 -4.64 -0.85
N ILE A 61 4.14 -3.85 0.12
CA ILE A 61 5.56 -3.45 0.21
C ILE A 61 6.47 -4.64 0.56
N GLN A 62 5.95 -5.61 1.31
CA GLN A 62 6.63 -6.87 1.62
C GLN A 62 6.25 -7.93 0.57
N GLY A 63 6.93 -7.94 -0.57
CA GLY A 63 6.64 -8.83 -1.70
C GLY A 63 7.11 -8.26 -3.03
N TRP A 64 6.53 -8.74 -4.13
CA TRP A 64 6.81 -8.23 -5.48
C TRP A 64 6.37 -6.77 -5.63
N GLY A 65 5.32 -6.34 -4.93
CA GLY A 65 4.86 -4.96 -4.97
C GLY A 65 5.88 -3.95 -4.40
N GLY A 66 6.84 -4.41 -3.58
CA GLY A 66 7.92 -3.58 -3.06
C GLY A 66 8.88 -3.09 -4.13
N ILE A 67 8.95 -3.77 -5.28
CA ILE A 67 9.78 -3.34 -6.42
C ILE A 67 9.31 -1.98 -6.94
N PHE A 68 8.01 -1.68 -6.85
CA PHE A 68 7.41 -0.47 -7.42
C PHE A 68 7.75 0.83 -6.68
N ILE A 69 8.35 0.75 -5.48
CA ILE A 69 8.62 1.90 -4.62
C ILE A 69 9.92 2.60 -5.04
N GLU A 70 9.90 3.93 -5.09
CA GLU A 70 11.06 4.79 -5.32
C GLU A 70 11.85 5.09 -4.03
#